data_AF-A0A521QZN5-F1
#
_entry.id   AF-A0A521QZN5-F1
#
_cell.length_a   1.000
_cell.length_b   1.000
_cell.length_c   1.000
_cell.angle_alpha   90.00
_cell.angle_beta   90.00
_cell.angle_gamma   90.00
#
_symmetry.space_group_name_H-M   'P 1'
#
loop_
_entity.id
_entity.type
_entity.pdbx_description
1 polymer ?
#
loop_
_entity_poly.entity_id
_entity_poly.type
_entity_poly.pdbx_seq_one_letter_code
_entity_poly.pdbx_strand_id
1 'polypeptide(L)'
;MWLHTLEMQKADGSWENFCLSGPDGRRQAFPLESGSSGLELSCTGGAIAKCVRYGYHRWSDAAAGISSARLHAACVRMVRGDYGGANEPWTKNGMRIDVYDDGGVQKPENAPQDVFEAGWSPDGAVCVHHVRVKENVTLAELEMRYPKLAGRTGAVCTEEFARANGAILYNRSGL
;
A
#
# COMPACT_ATOMS: atom_id res chain seq x y z
N MET A 1 5.57 15.86 12.12
CA MET A 1 6.41 15.18 11.10
C MET A 1 7.10 16.25 10.28
N TRP A 2 8.43 16.26 10.27
CA TRP A 2 9.23 17.25 9.54
C TRP A 2 9.71 16.65 8.21
N LEU A 3 9.52 17.40 7.13
CA LEU A 3 9.91 16.99 5.79
C LEU A 3 11.29 17.59 5.47
N HIS A 4 12.17 16.75 4.92
CA HIS A 4 13.53 17.11 4.57
C HIS A 4 13.78 16.86 3.09
N THR A 5 14.39 17.82 2.40
CA THR A 5 14.96 17.59 1.07
C THR A 5 16.24 16.79 1.25
N LEU A 6 16.34 15.65 0.58
CA LEU A 6 17.55 14.84 0.53
C LEU A 6 18.14 14.94 -0.87
N GLU A 7 19.43 15.25 -0.95
CA GLU A 7 20.16 15.33 -2.21
C GLU A 7 21.31 14.33 -2.22
N MET A 8 21.59 13.77 -3.38
CA MET A 8 22.67 12.83 -3.62
C MET A 8 23.55 13.38 -4.74
N GLN A 9 24.86 13.27 -4.56
CA GLN A 9 25.81 13.65 -5.59
C GLN A 9 25.97 12.51 -6.61
N LYS A 10 25.88 12.86 -7.89
CA LYS A 10 26.13 11.97 -9.03
C LYS A 10 27.62 11.80 -9.28
N ALA A 11 27.96 10.80 -10.10
CA ALA A 11 29.33 10.56 -10.53
C ALA A 11 29.97 11.74 -11.30
N ASP A 12 29.16 12.59 -11.95
CA ASP A 12 29.61 13.79 -12.67
C ASP A 12 29.78 15.03 -11.75
N GLY A 13 29.57 14.87 -10.44
CA GLY A 13 29.69 15.93 -9.44
C GLY A 13 28.43 16.79 -9.27
N SER A 14 27.42 16.63 -10.14
CA SER A 14 26.12 17.31 -9.99
C SER A 14 25.30 16.74 -8.83
N TRP A 15 24.39 17.53 -8.28
CA TRP A 15 23.47 17.11 -7.23
C TRP A 15 22.09 16.85 -7.80
N GLU A 16 21.43 15.81 -7.31
CA GLU A 16 20.01 15.58 -7.57
C GLU A 16 19.24 15.25 -6.30
N ASN A 17 17.95 15.55 -6.31
CA ASN A 17 17.07 15.15 -5.23
C ASN A 17 16.90 13.62 -5.23
N PHE A 18 17.23 13.02 -4.10
CA PHE A 18 17.22 11.57 -3.86
C PHE A 18 15.82 10.97 -4.00
N CYS A 19 14.79 11.72 -3.63
CA CYS A 19 13.41 11.27 -3.71
C CYS A 19 12.78 11.59 -5.08
N LEU A 20 12.15 10.56 -5.66
CA LEU A 20 11.25 10.74 -6.78
C LEU A 20 9.96 11.45 -6.34
N SER A 21 9.31 12.15 -7.26
CA SER A 21 8.05 12.85 -6.99
C SER A 21 6.90 11.87 -6.72
N GLY A 22 6.12 12.18 -5.68
CA GLY A 22 4.80 11.60 -5.50
C GLY A 22 3.74 12.25 -6.41
N PRO A 23 2.48 11.78 -6.34
CA PRO A 23 1.35 12.38 -7.09
C PRO A 23 1.11 13.87 -6.78
N ASP A 24 1.50 14.31 -5.59
CA ASP A 24 1.41 15.71 -5.15
C ASP A 24 2.66 16.53 -5.49
N GLY A 25 3.57 15.99 -6.31
CA GLY A 25 4.82 16.62 -6.70
C GLY A 25 5.88 16.70 -5.59
N ARG A 26 5.59 16.24 -4.36
CA ARG A 26 6.53 16.32 -3.24
C ARG A 26 7.70 15.34 -3.43
N ARG A 27 8.90 15.82 -3.11
CA ARG A 27 10.19 15.12 -3.22
C ARG A 27 10.99 15.19 -1.92
N GLN A 28 10.30 15.22 -0.78
CA GLN A 28 10.93 15.20 0.53
C GLN A 28 10.94 13.78 1.12
N ALA A 29 11.73 13.58 2.16
CA ALA A 29 11.66 12.40 3.04
C ALA A 29 11.37 12.85 4.48
N PHE A 30 11.00 11.89 5.33
CA PHE A 30 11.01 12.11 6.77
C PHE A 30 11.59 10.90 7.49
N PRO A 31 12.23 11.13 8.65
CA PRO A 31 12.76 10.07 9.49
C PRO A 31 11.64 9.28 10.16
N LEU A 32 11.84 7.97 10.22
CA LEU A 32 11.01 7.00 10.90
C LEU A 32 11.92 6.13 11.79
N GLU A 33 11.50 5.82 13.00
CA GLU A 33 12.15 4.78 13.83
C GLU A 33 12.30 3.44 13.06
N SER A 34 13.38 2.71 13.31
CA SER A 34 13.62 1.40 12.70
C SER A 34 14.29 0.50 13.74
N GLY A 35 13.60 -0.55 14.20
CA GLY A 35 14.06 -1.33 15.35
C GLY A 35 14.12 -0.49 16.64
N SER A 36 14.90 -0.93 17.62
CA SER A 36 14.97 -0.30 18.95
C SER A 36 15.80 0.98 19.04
N SER A 37 16.66 1.25 18.04
CA SER A 37 17.55 2.43 18.04
C SER A 37 17.94 2.90 16.64
N GLY A 38 17.36 2.32 15.59
CA GLY A 38 17.65 2.68 14.22
C GLY A 38 16.72 3.76 13.68
N LEU A 39 17.13 4.33 12.56
CA LEU A 39 16.36 5.31 11.81
C LEU A 39 16.29 4.86 10.34
N GLU A 40 15.11 4.96 9.76
CA GLU A 40 14.87 4.85 8.33
C GLU A 40 14.47 6.24 7.79
N LEU A 41 14.94 6.58 6.59
CA LEU A 41 14.45 7.72 5.83
C LEU A 41 13.51 7.23 4.74
N SER A 42 12.24 7.68 4.78
CA SER A 42 11.26 7.29 3.77
C SER A 42 10.84 8.49 2.92
N CYS A 43 11.06 8.39 1.60
CA CYS A 43 10.62 9.40 0.63
C CYS A 43 9.09 9.48 0.57
N THR A 44 8.52 10.69 0.49
CA THR A 44 7.06 10.94 0.47
C THR A 44 6.33 10.29 -0.71
N GLY A 45 7.06 9.95 -1.79
CA GLY A 45 6.53 9.20 -2.93
C GLY A 45 6.51 7.67 -2.73
N GLY A 46 7.25 7.15 -1.75
CA GLY A 46 7.33 5.73 -1.42
C GLY A 46 6.15 5.21 -0.60
N ALA A 47 5.92 3.90 -0.63
CA ALA A 47 4.76 3.27 0.00
C ALA A 47 4.69 3.50 1.53
N ILE A 48 5.82 3.35 2.23
CA ILE A 48 5.91 3.54 3.69
C ILE A 48 5.45 4.94 4.09
N ALA A 49 6.00 5.95 3.42
CA ALA A 49 5.68 7.34 3.70
C ALA A 49 4.25 7.71 3.28
N LYS A 50 3.78 7.19 2.13
CA LYS A 50 2.37 7.37 1.70
C LYS A 50 1.40 6.85 2.75
N CYS A 51 1.64 5.67 3.32
CA CYS A 51 0.76 5.10 4.34
C CYS A 51 0.73 5.91 5.63
N VAL A 52 1.87 6.43 6.09
CA VAL A 52 1.90 7.40 7.20
C VAL A 52 1.08 8.65 6.84
N ARG A 53 1.22 9.16 5.61
CA ARG A 53 0.48 10.35 5.16
C ARG A 53 -1.02 10.11 4.95
N TYR A 54 -1.43 8.87 4.71
CA TYR A 54 -2.83 8.44 4.75
C TYR A 54 -3.35 8.30 6.19
N GLY A 55 -2.57 8.63 7.21
CA GLY A 55 -2.98 8.57 8.62
C GLY A 55 -2.73 7.22 9.28
N TYR A 56 -2.20 6.22 8.57
CA TYR A 56 -1.82 4.94 9.15
C TYR A 56 -0.47 5.06 9.88
N HIS A 57 -0.46 5.70 11.04
CA HIS A 57 0.74 5.90 11.84
C HIS A 57 1.04 4.66 12.68
N ARG A 58 2.16 3.97 12.45
CA ARG A 58 2.52 2.75 13.19
C ARG A 58 2.73 2.95 14.71
N TRP A 59 2.84 4.20 15.18
CA TRP A 59 3.02 4.59 16.58
C TRP A 59 1.74 5.11 17.24
N SER A 60 0.62 5.13 16.53
CA SER A 60 -0.68 5.53 17.10
C SER A 60 -1.35 4.36 17.83
N ASP A 61 -2.30 4.70 18.69
CA ASP A 61 -3.18 3.73 19.34
C ASP A 61 -3.98 2.91 18.31
N ALA A 62 -4.53 1.78 18.73
CA ALA A 62 -5.34 0.93 17.88
C ALA A 62 -6.62 1.65 17.39
N ALA A 63 -6.96 1.50 16.12
CA ALA A 63 -8.22 1.95 15.54
C ALA A 63 -9.18 0.76 15.44
N ALA A 64 -10.40 0.88 15.98
CA ALA A 64 -11.38 -0.22 16.03
C ALA A 64 -10.82 -1.56 16.56
N GLY A 65 -9.92 -1.51 17.55
CA GLY A 65 -9.27 -2.70 18.12
C GLY A 65 -8.17 -3.33 17.25
N ILE A 66 -7.87 -2.74 16.08
CA ILE A 66 -6.80 -3.17 15.19
C ILE A 66 -5.56 -2.33 15.47
N SER A 67 -4.43 -3.00 15.72
CA SER A 67 -3.15 -2.33 15.89
C SER A 67 -2.81 -1.43 14.70
N SER A 68 -2.45 -0.18 14.96
CA SER A 68 -2.06 0.76 13.91
C SER A 68 -0.81 0.33 13.15
N ALA A 69 0.09 -0.44 13.78
CA ALA A 69 1.21 -1.07 13.09
C ALA A 69 0.75 -2.11 12.05
N ARG A 70 -0.32 -2.87 12.34
CA ARG A 70 -0.91 -3.82 11.38
C ARG A 70 -1.59 -3.10 10.22
N LEU A 71 -2.34 -2.03 10.49
CA LEU A 71 -2.94 -1.20 9.43
C LEU A 71 -1.88 -0.56 8.53
N HIS A 72 -0.80 -0.01 9.11
CA HIS A 72 0.31 0.52 8.33
C HIS A 72 0.95 -0.56 7.46
N ALA A 73 1.23 -1.74 8.00
CA ALA A 73 1.77 -2.85 7.22
C ALA A 73 0.84 -3.28 6.07
N ALA A 74 -0.46 -3.43 6.34
CA ALA A 74 -1.45 -3.75 5.30
C ALA A 74 -1.51 -2.66 4.22
N CYS A 75 -1.49 -1.38 4.61
CA CYS A 75 -1.41 -0.28 3.67
C CYS A 75 -0.15 -0.36 2.79
N VAL A 76 1.02 -0.66 3.37
CA VAL A 76 2.26 -0.78 2.60
C VAL A 76 2.17 -1.90 1.57
N ARG A 77 1.59 -3.06 1.93
CA ARG A 77 1.31 -4.16 0.97
C ARG A 77 0.40 -3.68 -0.16
N MET A 78 -0.70 -3.03 0.19
CA MET A 78 -1.70 -2.53 -0.76
C MET A 78 -1.15 -1.49 -1.73
N VAL A 79 -0.41 -0.48 -1.23
CA VAL A 79 0.18 0.58 -2.08
C VAL A 79 1.15 -0.03 -3.07
N ARG A 80 1.90 -1.07 -2.68
CA ARG A 80 2.83 -1.81 -3.54
C ARG A 80 2.15 -2.76 -4.52
N GLY A 81 0.86 -3.08 -4.31
CA GLY A 81 0.21 -4.20 -5.00
C GLY A 81 0.90 -5.53 -4.67
N ASP A 82 1.43 -5.70 -3.46
CA ASP A 82 2.12 -6.91 -3.02
C ASP A 82 1.10 -7.96 -2.54
N TYR A 83 0.32 -8.48 -3.48
CA TYR A 83 -0.78 -9.41 -3.19
C TYR A 83 -0.31 -10.65 -2.43
N GLY A 84 0.88 -11.17 -2.79
CA GLY A 84 1.49 -12.32 -2.14
C GLY A 84 1.95 -12.06 -0.70
N GLY A 85 2.21 -10.79 -0.33
CA GLY A 85 2.93 -10.47 0.91
C GLY A 85 4.39 -10.90 0.88
N ALA A 86 4.93 -11.12 -0.33
CA ALA A 86 6.25 -11.69 -0.58
C ALA A 86 7.32 -10.61 -0.83
N ASN A 87 7.01 -9.35 -0.49
CA ASN A 87 7.80 -8.15 -0.82
C ASN A 87 7.93 -7.89 -2.34
N GLU A 88 7.05 -8.46 -3.16
CA GLU A 88 7.07 -8.34 -4.61
C GLU A 88 5.96 -7.39 -5.08
N PRO A 89 6.29 -6.18 -5.56
CA PRO A 89 5.28 -5.22 -5.99
C PRO A 89 4.78 -5.56 -7.40
N TRP A 90 3.47 -5.62 -7.58
CA TRP A 90 2.84 -5.79 -8.90
C TRP A 90 2.25 -4.49 -9.45
N THR A 91 2.61 -3.34 -8.89
CA THR A 91 2.12 -2.02 -9.30
C THR A 91 3.12 -1.23 -10.16
N LYS A 92 2.68 -0.10 -10.71
CA LYS A 92 3.52 0.91 -11.38
C LYS A 92 3.24 2.30 -10.81
N ASN A 93 4.21 3.20 -10.89
CA ASN A 93 4.02 4.58 -10.45
C ASN A 93 2.91 5.28 -11.27
N GLY A 94 2.14 6.14 -10.61
CA GLY A 94 1.06 6.91 -11.24
C GLY A 94 -0.33 6.25 -11.19
N MET A 95 -0.44 5.03 -10.67
CA MET A 95 -1.75 4.38 -10.52
C MET A 95 -2.52 4.96 -9.33
N ARG A 96 -3.76 5.39 -9.58
CA ARG A 96 -4.67 5.85 -8.53
C ARG A 96 -5.23 4.67 -7.74
N ILE A 97 -5.42 4.89 -6.44
CA ILE A 97 -6.04 3.96 -5.49
C ILE A 97 -7.00 4.76 -4.61
N ASP A 98 -8.17 4.18 -4.35
CA ASP A 98 -9.11 4.63 -3.31
C ASP A 98 -8.97 3.68 -2.13
N VAL A 99 -8.59 4.18 -0.96
CA VAL A 99 -8.14 3.39 0.19
C VAL A 99 -9.09 3.61 1.35
N TYR A 100 -9.47 2.56 2.06
CA TYR A 100 -10.41 2.67 3.18
C TYR A 100 -10.30 1.50 4.16
N ASP A 101 -10.83 1.71 5.35
CA ASP A 101 -10.84 0.75 6.45
C ASP A 101 -12.07 0.94 7.35
N ASP A 102 -12.38 -0.05 8.18
CA ASP A 102 -13.55 0.00 9.09
C ASP A 102 -13.34 0.86 10.33
N GLY A 103 -12.08 1.15 10.66
CA GLY A 103 -11.73 2.07 11.74
C GLY A 103 -11.91 3.54 11.34
N GLY A 104 -12.15 3.82 10.06
CA GLY A 104 -12.41 5.15 9.53
C GLY A 104 -11.16 6.04 9.48
N VAL A 105 -9.94 5.46 9.44
CA VAL A 105 -8.72 6.23 9.20
C VAL A 105 -8.75 6.82 7.80
N GLN A 106 -9.15 6.02 6.81
CA GLN A 106 -9.57 6.48 5.49
C GLN A 106 -11.01 6.05 5.19
N LYS A 107 -11.70 6.86 4.38
CA LYS A 107 -13.08 6.61 3.94
C LYS A 107 -13.08 6.48 2.42
N PRO A 108 -13.91 5.59 1.86
CA PRO A 108 -13.93 5.38 0.42
C PRO A 108 -14.44 6.64 -0.29
N GLU A 109 -13.72 7.08 -1.32
CA GLU A 109 -14.15 8.18 -2.19
C GLU A 109 -15.30 7.75 -3.11
N ASN A 110 -15.36 6.47 -3.48
CA ASN A 110 -16.41 5.89 -4.34
C ASN A 110 -16.51 6.58 -5.72
N ALA A 111 -15.38 6.93 -6.33
CA ALA A 111 -15.39 7.47 -7.68
C ALA A 111 -15.96 6.42 -8.67
N PRO A 112 -16.86 6.78 -9.61
CA PRO A 112 -17.57 5.82 -10.46
C PRO A 112 -16.69 4.86 -11.29
N GLN A 113 -15.46 5.26 -11.57
CA GLN A 113 -14.48 4.52 -12.35
C GLN A 113 -13.61 3.56 -11.51
N ASP A 114 -13.69 3.63 -10.18
CA ASP A 114 -12.92 2.77 -9.28
C ASP A 114 -13.76 1.56 -8.86
N VAL A 115 -13.21 0.36 -9.07
CA VAL A 115 -13.82 -0.92 -8.71
C VAL A 115 -13.06 -1.54 -7.56
N PHE A 116 -13.74 -2.31 -6.69
CA PHE A 116 -13.10 -3.07 -5.62
C PHE A 116 -11.96 -3.92 -6.17
N GLU A 117 -10.75 -3.68 -5.67
CA GLU A 117 -9.53 -4.36 -6.12
C GLU A 117 -9.25 -5.57 -5.24
N ALA A 118 -9.11 -5.35 -3.92
CA ALA A 118 -8.70 -6.38 -2.98
C ALA A 118 -8.95 -5.96 -1.52
N GLY A 119 -8.98 -6.97 -0.65
CA GLY A 119 -8.87 -6.80 0.80
C GLY A 119 -7.50 -7.25 1.30
N TRP A 120 -6.97 -6.55 2.31
CA TRP A 120 -5.57 -6.63 2.71
C TRP A 120 -5.40 -6.92 4.20
N SER A 121 -4.36 -7.70 4.49
CA SER A 121 -3.78 -7.89 5.82
C SER A 121 -2.29 -7.53 5.80
N PRO A 122 -1.59 -7.53 6.96
CA PRO A 122 -0.13 -7.34 6.99
C PRO A 122 0.63 -8.37 6.15
N ASP A 123 0.03 -9.54 5.91
CA ASP A 123 0.60 -10.67 5.19
C ASP A 123 0.29 -10.63 3.68
N GLY A 124 -0.28 -9.52 3.17
CA GLY A 124 -0.66 -9.33 1.76
C GLY A 124 -2.16 -9.37 1.54
N ALA A 125 -2.59 -9.63 0.31
CA ALA A 125 -4.01 -9.72 -0.02
C ALA A 125 -4.63 -10.98 0.64
N VAL A 126 -5.83 -10.79 1.17
CA VAL A 126 -6.73 -11.84 1.67
C VAL A 126 -7.49 -12.47 0.50
N CYS A 127 -7.92 -11.64 -0.45
CA CYS A 127 -8.50 -12.01 -1.73
C CYS A 127 -8.23 -10.89 -2.76
N VAL A 128 -8.33 -11.18 -4.05
CA VAL A 128 -8.12 -10.19 -5.13
C VAL A 128 -9.25 -10.26 -6.15
N HIS A 129 -10.07 -9.21 -6.26
CA HIS A 129 -11.16 -9.13 -7.23
C HIS A 129 -10.64 -8.87 -8.64
N HIS A 130 -9.73 -7.89 -8.78
CA HIS A 130 -8.99 -7.64 -10.00
C HIS A 130 -7.60 -7.10 -9.68
N VAL A 131 -6.70 -7.16 -10.65
CA VAL A 131 -5.36 -6.57 -10.55
C VAL A 131 -5.39 -5.14 -11.06
N ARG A 132 -4.61 -4.27 -10.42
CA ARG A 132 -4.45 -2.86 -10.83
C ARG A 132 -3.67 -2.66 -12.14
N VAL A 133 -2.67 -3.50 -12.41
CA VAL A 133 -1.76 -3.37 -13.56
C VAL A 133 -1.72 -4.72 -14.28
N LYS A 134 -2.61 -4.88 -15.26
CA LYS A 134 -2.82 -6.14 -15.99
C LYS A 134 -1.58 -6.57 -16.80
N GLU A 135 -0.69 -5.63 -17.12
CA GLU A 135 0.56 -5.95 -17.81
C GLU A 135 1.60 -6.61 -16.89
N ASN A 136 1.45 -6.45 -15.57
CA ASN A 136 2.41 -6.97 -14.60
C ASN A 136 2.06 -8.39 -14.12
N VAL A 137 0.78 -8.70 -13.93
CA VAL A 137 0.32 -9.99 -13.40
C VAL A 137 -1.15 -10.24 -13.71
N THR A 138 -1.54 -11.49 -13.82
CA THR A 138 -2.93 -11.96 -13.95
C THR A 138 -3.42 -12.64 -12.67
N LEU A 139 -4.75 -12.76 -12.51
CA LEU A 139 -5.32 -13.47 -11.36
C LEU A 139 -4.88 -14.95 -11.31
N ALA A 140 -4.81 -15.62 -12.48
CA ALA A 140 -4.36 -17.00 -12.56
C ALA A 140 -2.90 -17.17 -12.11
N GLU A 141 -2.02 -16.22 -12.47
CA GLU A 141 -0.64 -16.21 -11.99
C GLU A 141 -0.56 -15.96 -10.47
N LEU A 142 -1.41 -15.09 -9.92
CA LEU A 142 -1.48 -14.89 -8.47
C LEU A 142 -1.87 -16.18 -7.74
N GLU A 143 -2.87 -16.91 -8.24
CA GLU A 143 -3.28 -18.18 -7.64
C GLU A 143 -2.20 -19.25 -7.73
N MET A 144 -1.52 -19.34 -8.88
CA MET A 144 -0.44 -20.31 -9.09
C MET A 144 0.77 -20.01 -8.19
N ARG A 145 1.12 -18.73 -8.03
CA ARG A 145 2.32 -18.32 -7.32
C ARG A 145 2.13 -18.23 -5.81
N TYR A 146 0.93 -17.87 -5.36
CA TYR A 146 0.62 -17.65 -3.95
C TYR A 146 -0.51 -18.59 -3.52
N PRO A 147 -0.21 -19.77 -2.94
CA PRO A 147 -1.21 -20.77 -2.58
C PRO A 147 -2.36 -20.25 -1.70
N LYS A 148 -2.12 -19.22 -0.88
CA LYS A 148 -3.15 -18.56 -0.05
C LYS A 148 -4.25 -17.84 -0.86
N LEU A 149 -4.02 -17.59 -2.15
CA LEU A 149 -4.95 -16.93 -3.06
C LEU A 149 -5.69 -17.90 -3.98
N ALA A 150 -5.31 -19.20 -4.00
CA ALA A 150 -5.99 -20.19 -4.83
C ALA A 150 -7.50 -20.25 -4.51
N GLY A 151 -8.34 -20.06 -5.53
CA GLY A 151 -9.79 -20.00 -5.36
C GLY A 151 -10.30 -18.75 -4.61
N ARG A 152 -9.47 -17.72 -4.44
CA ARG A 152 -9.81 -16.45 -3.76
C ARG A 152 -9.61 -15.23 -4.67
N THR A 153 -9.60 -15.43 -5.98
CA THR A 153 -9.49 -14.35 -6.96
C THR A 153 -10.71 -14.21 -7.86
N GLY A 154 -10.92 -13.02 -8.42
CA GLY A 154 -12.05 -12.72 -9.30
C GLY A 154 -13.33 -12.41 -8.53
N ALA A 155 -14.47 -12.76 -9.13
CA ALA A 155 -15.80 -12.42 -8.61
C ALA A 155 -16.11 -12.93 -7.20
N VAL A 156 -15.41 -13.97 -6.72
CA VAL A 156 -15.56 -14.47 -5.34
C VAL A 156 -15.05 -13.46 -4.31
N CYS A 157 -14.07 -12.63 -4.67
CA CYS A 157 -13.54 -11.61 -3.79
C CYS A 157 -14.45 -10.38 -3.83
N THR A 158 -15.43 -10.35 -2.93
CA THR A 158 -16.20 -9.14 -2.62
C THR A 158 -15.62 -8.45 -1.39
N GLU A 159 -16.10 -7.24 -1.09
CA GLU A 159 -15.75 -6.59 0.19
C GLU A 159 -16.13 -7.50 1.35
N GLU A 160 -17.36 -8.03 1.37
CA GLU A 160 -17.86 -8.92 2.41
C GLU A 160 -17.01 -10.19 2.56
N PHE A 161 -16.60 -10.80 1.44
CA PHE A 161 -15.69 -11.94 1.46
C PHE A 161 -14.36 -11.55 2.10
N ALA A 162 -13.78 -10.41 1.72
CA ALA A 162 -12.55 -9.92 2.32
C ALA A 162 -12.70 -9.71 3.84
N ARG A 163 -13.79 -9.08 4.31
CA ARG A 163 -14.05 -8.87 5.75
C ARG A 163 -14.12 -10.20 6.49
N ALA A 164 -14.93 -11.12 5.98
CA ALA A 164 -15.15 -12.43 6.58
C ALA A 164 -13.86 -13.27 6.67
N ASN A 165 -12.88 -12.97 5.81
CA ASN A 165 -11.61 -13.67 5.73
C ASN A 165 -10.43 -12.91 6.36
N GLY A 166 -10.71 -11.86 7.16
CA GLY A 166 -9.72 -11.19 7.99
C GLY A 166 -8.99 -10.02 7.33
N ALA A 167 -9.53 -9.45 6.26
CA ALA A 167 -9.04 -8.17 5.75
C ALA A 167 -9.28 -7.07 6.78
N ILE A 168 -8.33 -6.15 6.89
CA ILE A 168 -8.37 -4.99 7.79
C ILE A 168 -8.28 -3.66 7.04
N LEU A 169 -7.99 -3.72 5.73
CA LEU A 169 -7.83 -2.58 4.86
C LEU A 169 -8.29 -2.99 3.46
N TYR A 170 -8.87 -2.06 2.72
CA TYR A 170 -9.47 -2.31 1.42
C TYR A 170 -8.99 -1.25 0.46
N ASN A 171 -9.01 -1.59 -0.83
CA ASN A 171 -8.86 -0.57 -1.83
C ASN A 171 -9.70 -0.83 -3.08
N ARG A 172 -9.97 0.25 -3.79
CA ARG A 172 -10.47 0.25 -5.16
C ARG A 172 -9.41 0.82 -6.08
N SER A 173 -9.49 0.46 -7.35
CA SER A 173 -8.69 1.08 -8.41
C SER A 173 -9.44 1.02 -9.74
N GLY A 174 -8.93 1.75 -10.74
CA GLY A 174 -9.37 1.57 -12.12
C GLY A 174 -9.12 0.14 -12.61
N LEU A 175 -9.97 -0.29 -13.55
CA LEU A 175 -9.84 -1.57 -14.28
C LEU A 175 -8.70 -1.57 -15.30
#